data_AF-A0AAZ1X869-F1
#
_entry.id   AF-A0AAZ1X869-F1
#
_cell.length_a   1.000
_cell.length_b   1.000
_cell.length_c   1.000
_cell.angle_alpha   90.00
_cell.angle_beta   90.00
_cell.angle_gamma   90.00
#
_symmetry.space_group_name_H-M   'P 1'
#
loop_
_entity.id
_entity.type
_entity.pdbx_description
1 polymer ?
#
loop_
_entity_poly.entity_id
_entity_poly.type
_entity_poly.pdbx_seq_one_letter_code
_entity_poly.pdbx_strand_id
1 'polypeptide(L)'
;MSHLGVSFYVISVFILGVSDKVLTAVIQTQQTVLAAVGEDADLSCQLLETKDVLQVTWQKISHDVETNVATYSKYFGQRVNDGFNDKVEFKYTGLQNCSIVIRNVMEQDEGCYHCLFNTYPEGSFTGRTCLQIYELHEPVVDVRESNSTEEWVVSCSATGRPAPTVTLSVSQQDLSFSQYNTVSVSNTNATFTVTTTAVLSGSRKHSTQVGCAARVLSAPHREVMVMISDDDDDDDLDKKSGSNQRNLGIRISVILSSVVLVLCVAALIFVRELVVNYN
;
A
#
# COMPACT_ATOMS: atom_id res chain seq x y z
N MET A 1 40.02 -38.19 -50.42
CA MET A 1 38.58 -38.49 -50.55
C MET A 1 38.28 -39.54 -49.49
N SER A 2 37.78 -39.24 -48.29
CA SER A 2 36.33 -39.12 -48.04
C SER A 2 35.97 -38.67 -46.59
N HIS A 3 36.93 -38.27 -45.75
CA HIS A 3 36.66 -38.06 -44.31
C HIS A 3 36.09 -36.67 -43.94
N LEU A 4 36.27 -35.66 -44.80
CA LEU A 4 35.75 -34.31 -44.56
C LEU A 4 34.25 -34.18 -44.90
N GLY A 5 33.74 -34.96 -45.87
CA GLY A 5 32.34 -34.88 -46.30
C GLY A 5 31.33 -35.47 -45.31
N VAL A 6 31.76 -36.40 -44.45
CA VAL A 6 30.88 -37.04 -43.46
C VAL A 6 30.66 -36.14 -42.24
N SER A 7 31.69 -35.39 -41.83
CA SER A 7 31.60 -34.47 -40.68
C SER A 7 30.60 -33.32 -40.93
N PHE A 8 30.59 -32.76 -42.14
CA PHE A 8 29.62 -31.71 -42.50
C PHE A 8 28.18 -32.22 -42.60
N TYR A 9 27.96 -33.49 -42.98
CA TYR A 9 26.61 -34.08 -43.00
C TYR A 9 26.07 -34.28 -41.58
N VAL A 10 26.91 -34.72 -40.64
CA VAL A 10 26.49 -34.90 -39.24
C VAL A 10 26.15 -33.56 -38.58
N ILE A 11 26.92 -32.50 -38.85
CA ILE A 11 26.62 -31.15 -38.35
C ILE A 11 25.34 -30.57 -39.00
N SER A 12 25.06 -30.92 -40.26
CA SER A 12 23.84 -30.50 -40.96
C SER A 12 22.57 -31.20 -40.45
N VAL A 13 22.69 -32.41 -39.88
CA VAL A 13 21.54 -33.16 -39.33
C VAL A 13 21.17 -32.68 -37.92
N PHE A 14 22.09 -32.10 -37.16
CA PHE A 14 21.78 -31.51 -35.84
C PHE A 14 21.09 -30.13 -35.92
N ILE A 15 20.98 -29.53 -37.12
CA ILE A 15 20.20 -28.31 -37.38
C ILE A 15 18.88 -28.66 -38.13
N LEU A 16 18.41 -29.91 -38.03
CA LEU A 16 17.00 -30.20 -38.30
C LEU A 16 16.21 -29.84 -37.05
N GLY A 17 15.61 -28.65 -37.14
CA GLY A 17 14.98 -27.90 -36.07
C GLY A 17 14.12 -28.73 -35.12
N VAL A 18 14.53 -28.72 -33.85
CA VAL A 18 13.56 -28.60 -32.76
C VAL A 18 12.95 -27.21 -32.90
N SER A 19 11.96 -27.06 -33.77
CA SER A 19 10.95 -26.03 -33.55
C SER A 19 10.20 -26.48 -32.31
N ASP A 20 10.69 -26.07 -31.14
CA ASP A 20 9.80 -25.93 -30.00
C ASP A 20 8.65 -25.06 -30.52
N LYS A 21 7.51 -25.69 -30.77
CA LYS A 21 6.27 -24.95 -30.98
C LYS A 21 6.08 -24.20 -29.68
N VAL A 22 6.54 -22.96 -29.63
CA VAL A 22 6.17 -22.00 -28.60
C VAL A 22 4.65 -22.02 -28.63
N LEU A 23 4.06 -22.65 -27.62
CA LEU A 23 2.61 -22.74 -27.47
C LEU A 23 2.16 -21.31 -27.20
N THR A 24 1.78 -20.61 -28.26
CA THR A 24 1.23 -19.26 -28.17
C THR A 24 -0.13 -19.42 -27.49
N ALA A 25 -0.28 -18.82 -26.31
CA ALA A 25 -1.54 -18.86 -25.59
C ALA A 25 -2.61 -18.15 -26.44
N VAL A 26 -3.69 -18.84 -26.79
CA VAL A 26 -4.78 -18.29 -27.61
C VAL A 26 -5.57 -17.21 -26.85
N ILE A 27 -5.54 -17.26 -25.51
CA ILE A 27 -6.16 -16.29 -24.62
C ILE A 27 -5.09 -15.61 -23.77
N GLN A 28 -5.17 -14.28 -23.71
CA GLN A 28 -4.41 -13.43 -22.81
C GLN A 28 -5.24 -13.14 -21.56
N THR A 29 -4.69 -13.53 -20.41
CA THR A 29 -5.22 -13.25 -19.07
C THR A 29 -4.08 -13.26 -18.06
N GLN A 30 -4.27 -12.62 -16.91
CA GLN A 30 -3.33 -12.70 -15.80
C GLN A 30 -3.41 -14.07 -15.14
N GLN A 31 -2.28 -14.73 -14.86
CA GLN A 31 -2.30 -16.01 -14.15
C GLN A 31 -2.83 -15.87 -12.72
N THR A 32 -2.43 -14.80 -12.04
CA THR A 32 -2.83 -14.47 -10.68
C THR A 32 -3.15 -12.99 -10.58
N VAL A 33 -4.26 -12.67 -9.92
CA VAL A 33 -4.66 -11.31 -9.56
C VAL A 33 -4.65 -11.23 -8.03
N LEU A 34 -3.94 -10.24 -7.49
CA LEU A 34 -3.89 -9.96 -6.06
C LEU A 34 -4.79 -8.77 -5.76
N ALA A 35 -5.66 -8.89 -4.76
CA ALA A 35 -6.53 -7.80 -4.32
C ALA A 35 -6.59 -7.76 -2.79
N ALA A 36 -6.58 -6.56 -2.21
CA ALA A 36 -6.76 -6.43 -0.77
C ALA A 36 -8.24 -6.64 -0.41
N VAL A 37 -8.52 -7.17 0.78
CA VAL A 37 -9.90 -7.27 1.29
C VAL A 37 -10.57 -5.89 1.23
N GLY A 38 -11.76 -5.83 0.62
CA GLY A 38 -12.53 -4.61 0.47
C GLY A 38 -12.26 -3.82 -0.82
N GLU A 39 -11.21 -4.15 -1.57
CA GLU A 39 -10.92 -3.54 -2.87
C GLU A 39 -11.64 -4.26 -4.03
N ASP A 40 -11.51 -3.72 -5.24
CA ASP A 40 -12.04 -4.34 -6.44
C ASP A 40 -10.95 -5.16 -7.15
N ALA A 41 -11.31 -6.32 -7.69
CA ALA A 41 -10.42 -7.17 -8.47
C ALA A 41 -10.80 -7.17 -9.95
N ASP A 42 -9.87 -6.71 -10.79
CA ASP A 42 -10.00 -6.75 -12.25
C ASP A 42 -9.54 -8.10 -12.82
N LEU A 43 -10.46 -8.88 -13.40
CA LEU A 43 -10.13 -10.11 -14.10
C LEU A 43 -10.18 -9.89 -15.62
N SER A 44 -8.99 -9.73 -16.21
CA SER A 44 -8.83 -9.51 -17.65
C SER A 44 -8.96 -10.81 -18.43
N CYS A 45 -9.67 -10.79 -19.56
CA CYS A 45 -9.67 -11.92 -20.49
C CYS A 45 -9.89 -11.48 -21.93
N GLN A 46 -8.89 -11.75 -22.77
CA GLN A 46 -8.86 -11.35 -24.17
C GLN A 46 -8.45 -12.53 -25.05
N LEU A 47 -9.23 -12.79 -26.10
CA LEU A 47 -8.87 -13.72 -27.15
C LEU A 47 -7.86 -13.03 -28.07
N LEU A 48 -6.75 -13.69 -28.41
CA LEU A 48 -5.72 -13.10 -29.27
C LEU A 48 -5.95 -13.38 -30.75
N GLU A 49 -6.59 -14.51 -31.06
CA GLU A 49 -6.94 -14.89 -32.42
C GLU A 49 -8.38 -14.49 -32.75
N THR A 50 -8.63 -14.14 -34.01
CA THR A 50 -10.00 -13.94 -34.48
C THR A 50 -10.68 -15.29 -34.68
N LYS A 51 -11.72 -15.57 -33.89
CA LYS A 51 -12.52 -16.80 -33.95
C LYS A 51 -14.00 -16.47 -34.07
N ASP A 52 -14.80 -17.42 -34.55
CA ASP A 52 -16.26 -17.30 -34.56
C ASP A 52 -16.83 -17.63 -33.17
N VAL A 53 -16.73 -16.66 -32.27
CA VAL A 53 -17.19 -16.77 -30.87
C VAL A 53 -18.69 -16.55 -30.82
N LEU A 54 -19.41 -17.51 -30.24
CA LEU A 54 -20.87 -17.43 -30.04
C LEU A 54 -21.22 -16.80 -28.69
N GLN A 55 -20.46 -17.16 -27.65
CA GLN A 55 -20.69 -16.69 -26.28
C GLN A 55 -19.39 -16.73 -25.47
N VAL A 56 -19.22 -15.75 -24.58
CA VAL A 56 -18.20 -15.82 -23.54
C VAL A 56 -18.85 -16.16 -22.21
N THR A 57 -18.30 -17.14 -21.49
CA THR A 57 -18.78 -17.58 -20.18
C THR A 57 -17.67 -17.42 -19.15
N TRP A 58 -17.95 -16.73 -18.05
CA TRP A 58 -17.11 -16.74 -16.86
C TRP A 58 -17.59 -17.80 -15.89
N GLN A 59 -16.66 -18.57 -15.34
CA GLN A 59 -16.90 -19.61 -14.34
C GLN A 59 -15.98 -19.42 -13.15
N LYS A 60 -16.46 -19.75 -11.96
CA LYS A 60 -15.66 -19.88 -10.74
C LYS A 60 -15.45 -21.35 -10.45
N ILE A 61 -14.22 -21.72 -10.12
CA ILE A 61 -13.84 -23.07 -9.74
C ILE A 61 -13.77 -23.12 -8.21
N SER A 62 -14.52 -24.02 -7.60
CA SER A 62 -14.51 -24.21 -6.15
C SER A 62 -14.64 -25.70 -5.86
N HIS A 63 -13.67 -26.29 -5.16
CA HIS A 63 -13.63 -27.73 -4.85
C HIS A 63 -13.90 -28.62 -6.07
N ASP A 64 -13.24 -28.34 -7.20
CA ASP A 64 -13.39 -29.02 -8.50
C ASP A 64 -14.79 -28.90 -9.15
N VAL A 65 -15.65 -28.03 -8.64
CA VAL A 65 -16.94 -27.68 -9.25
C VAL A 65 -16.83 -26.34 -9.97
N GLU A 66 -17.18 -26.33 -11.25
CA GLU A 66 -17.28 -25.12 -12.08
C GLU A 66 -18.70 -24.55 -11.98
N THR A 67 -18.81 -23.32 -11.47
CA THR A 67 -20.08 -22.59 -11.37
C THR A 67 -20.07 -21.42 -12.34
N ASN A 68 -21.09 -21.32 -13.20
CA ASN A 68 -21.24 -20.19 -14.11
C ASN A 68 -21.49 -18.90 -13.33
N VAL A 69 -20.60 -17.92 -13.51
CA VAL A 69 -20.64 -16.61 -12.86
C VAL A 69 -21.38 -15.60 -13.73
N ALA A 70 -20.97 -15.49 -15.00
CA ALA A 70 -21.55 -14.52 -15.93
C ALA A 70 -21.41 -14.99 -17.37
N THR A 71 -22.25 -14.48 -18.26
CA THR A 71 -22.22 -14.78 -19.69
C THR A 71 -22.42 -13.51 -20.51
N TYR A 72 -21.80 -13.47 -21.68
CA TYR A 72 -22.01 -12.43 -22.68
C TYR A 72 -22.16 -13.05 -24.07
N SER A 73 -23.21 -12.66 -24.78
CA SER A 73 -23.38 -12.95 -26.21
C SER A 73 -23.97 -11.73 -26.92
N LYS A 74 -23.78 -11.62 -28.23
CA LYS A 74 -24.36 -10.53 -29.03
C LYS A 74 -25.88 -10.50 -28.97
N TYR A 75 -26.52 -11.66 -28.90
CA TYR A 75 -27.98 -11.77 -28.96
C TYR A 75 -28.64 -11.55 -27.59
N PHE A 76 -28.09 -12.12 -26.52
CA PHE A 76 -28.68 -12.03 -25.18
C PHE A 76 -28.07 -10.93 -24.29
N GLY A 77 -27.02 -10.26 -24.75
CA GLY A 77 -26.30 -9.26 -23.98
C GLY A 77 -25.53 -9.86 -22.80
N GLN A 78 -25.24 -9.01 -21.81
CA GLN A 78 -24.59 -9.41 -20.57
C GLN A 78 -25.61 -10.01 -19.58
N ARG A 79 -25.22 -11.09 -18.90
CA ARG A 79 -26.00 -11.71 -17.84
C ARG A 79 -25.06 -12.15 -16.72
N VAL A 80 -25.33 -11.74 -15.50
CA VAL A 80 -24.66 -12.25 -14.30
C VAL A 80 -25.62 -13.22 -13.63
N ASN A 81 -25.11 -14.36 -13.14
CA ASN A 81 -25.92 -15.39 -12.52
C ASN A 81 -26.24 -15.04 -11.06
N ASP A 82 -27.32 -15.63 -10.56
CA ASP A 82 -27.73 -15.51 -9.17
C ASP A 82 -26.60 -15.95 -8.22
N GLY A 83 -26.42 -15.20 -7.13
CA GLY A 83 -25.30 -15.36 -6.20
C GLY A 83 -24.04 -14.57 -6.54
N PHE A 84 -23.99 -13.91 -7.71
CA PHE A 84 -22.88 -13.05 -8.12
C PHE A 84 -23.29 -11.62 -8.49
N ASN A 85 -24.60 -11.36 -8.65
CA ASN A 85 -25.16 -10.09 -9.14
C ASN A 85 -24.81 -8.86 -8.29
N ASP A 86 -24.48 -9.04 -7.02
CA ASP A 86 -24.12 -7.98 -6.08
C ASP A 86 -22.63 -7.60 -6.12
N LYS A 87 -21.78 -8.45 -6.71
CA LYS A 87 -20.33 -8.25 -6.74
C LYS A 87 -19.74 -8.18 -8.14
N VAL A 88 -20.26 -8.95 -9.09
CA VAL A 88 -19.63 -9.13 -10.39
C VAL A 88 -20.24 -8.17 -11.42
N GLU A 89 -19.37 -7.41 -12.08
CA GLU A 89 -19.73 -6.50 -13.17
C GLU A 89 -18.88 -6.77 -14.40
N PHE A 90 -19.42 -6.54 -15.60
CA PHE A 90 -18.60 -6.56 -16.81
C PHE A 90 -17.83 -5.24 -16.95
N LYS A 91 -16.51 -5.34 -17.06
CA LYS A 91 -15.64 -4.21 -17.44
C LYS A 91 -15.68 -3.98 -18.95
N TYR A 92 -15.62 -5.07 -19.70
CA TYR A 92 -15.70 -5.08 -21.16
C TYR A 92 -16.63 -6.19 -21.62
N THR A 93 -17.55 -5.88 -22.53
CA THR A 93 -18.52 -6.81 -23.11
C THR A 93 -18.25 -6.98 -24.60
N GLY A 94 -17.36 -7.91 -24.95
CA GLY A 94 -16.96 -8.16 -26.32
C GLY A 94 -16.66 -9.64 -26.56
N LEU A 95 -16.78 -10.07 -27.81
CA LEU A 95 -16.43 -11.44 -28.20
C LEU A 95 -14.92 -11.64 -28.37
N GLN A 96 -14.14 -10.55 -28.39
CA GLN A 96 -12.67 -10.58 -28.41
C GLN A 96 -12.07 -10.21 -27.04
N ASN A 97 -12.76 -9.37 -26.26
CA ASN A 97 -12.36 -8.97 -24.91
C ASN A 97 -13.61 -8.99 -24.02
N CYS A 98 -13.59 -9.84 -23.01
CA CYS A 98 -14.69 -10.02 -22.07
C CYS A 98 -14.11 -10.09 -20.66
N SER A 99 -13.89 -8.92 -20.07
CA SER A 99 -13.26 -8.79 -18.74
C SER A 99 -14.31 -8.42 -17.71
N ILE A 100 -14.14 -8.90 -16.48
CA ILE A 100 -15.05 -8.64 -15.35
C ILE A 100 -14.31 -7.94 -14.21
N VAL A 101 -15.09 -7.28 -13.34
CA VAL A 101 -14.64 -6.75 -12.06
C VAL A 101 -15.42 -7.46 -10.96
N ILE A 102 -14.72 -7.94 -9.94
CA ILE A 102 -15.34 -8.41 -8.69
C ILE A 102 -15.19 -7.29 -7.67
N ARG A 103 -16.30 -6.67 -7.28
CA ARG A 103 -16.33 -5.53 -6.35
C ARG A 103 -16.19 -5.98 -4.91
N ASN A 104 -15.53 -5.15 -4.09
CA ASN A 104 -15.46 -5.30 -2.63
C ASN A 104 -15.12 -6.76 -2.22
N VAL A 105 -13.95 -7.23 -2.66
CA VAL A 105 -13.56 -8.63 -2.53
C VAL A 105 -13.41 -9.04 -1.07
N MET A 106 -13.81 -10.27 -0.79
CA MET A 106 -13.75 -10.90 0.52
C MET A 106 -13.16 -12.29 0.39
N GLU A 107 -12.65 -12.89 1.47
CA GLU A 107 -11.96 -14.19 1.44
C GLU A 107 -12.71 -15.29 0.66
N GLN A 108 -14.05 -15.32 0.71
CA GLN A 108 -14.85 -16.31 -0.05
C GLN A 108 -14.78 -16.14 -1.58
N ASP A 109 -14.38 -14.98 -2.08
CA ASP A 109 -14.20 -14.69 -3.50
C ASP A 109 -12.88 -15.24 -4.03
N GLU A 110 -11.93 -15.58 -3.15
CA GLU A 110 -10.68 -16.25 -3.50
C GLU A 110 -10.94 -17.54 -4.28
N GLY A 111 -10.13 -17.79 -5.29
CA GLY A 111 -10.24 -18.96 -6.13
C GLY A 111 -9.88 -18.69 -7.58
N CYS A 112 -9.96 -19.73 -8.39
CA CYS A 112 -9.64 -19.63 -9.81
C CYS A 112 -10.90 -19.47 -10.64
N TYR A 113 -10.80 -18.63 -11.65
CA TYR A 113 -11.86 -18.28 -12.56
C TYR A 113 -11.44 -18.66 -13.98
N HIS A 114 -12.38 -19.25 -14.71
CA HIS A 114 -12.24 -19.54 -16.13
C HIS A 114 -13.02 -18.51 -16.95
N CYS A 115 -12.42 -18.05 -18.04
CA CYS A 115 -13.11 -17.33 -19.10
C CYS A 115 -13.10 -18.19 -20.36
N LEU A 116 -14.30 -18.56 -20.83
CA LEU A 116 -14.51 -19.51 -21.91
C LEU A 116 -15.05 -18.77 -23.12
N PHE A 117 -14.26 -18.68 -24.19
CA PHE A 117 -14.74 -18.24 -25.50
C PHE A 117 -15.30 -19.45 -26.23
N ASN A 118 -16.62 -19.61 -26.23
CA ASN A 118 -17.31 -20.70 -26.89
C ASN A 118 -17.40 -20.40 -28.38
N THR A 119 -16.69 -21.16 -29.21
CA THR A 119 -16.59 -20.98 -30.65
C THR A 119 -17.18 -22.15 -31.42
N TYR A 120 -17.49 -21.93 -32.69
CA TYR A 120 -17.85 -22.99 -33.63
C TYR A 120 -16.94 -22.92 -34.87
N PRO A 121 -16.44 -24.06 -35.38
CA PRO A 121 -16.61 -25.43 -34.90
C PRO A 121 -15.55 -25.87 -33.86
N GLU A 122 -14.60 -25.00 -33.49
CA GLU A 122 -13.39 -25.36 -32.72
C GLU A 122 -13.66 -25.67 -31.23
N GLY A 123 -14.88 -25.42 -30.73
CA GLY A 123 -15.23 -25.64 -29.33
C GLY A 123 -14.85 -24.45 -28.44
N SER A 124 -14.52 -24.68 -27.17
CA SER A 124 -14.22 -23.60 -26.23
C SER A 124 -12.72 -23.40 -26.06
N PHE A 125 -12.28 -22.14 -26.13
CA PHE A 125 -10.97 -21.73 -25.63
C PHE A 125 -11.10 -21.22 -24.21
N THR A 126 -10.25 -21.70 -23.30
CA THR A 126 -10.33 -21.38 -21.87
C THR A 126 -9.10 -20.61 -21.41
N GLY A 127 -9.31 -19.41 -20.87
CA GLY A 127 -8.33 -18.70 -20.07
C GLY A 127 -8.57 -18.97 -18.60
N ARG A 128 -7.50 -19.03 -17.81
CA ARG A 128 -7.55 -19.27 -16.36
C ARG A 128 -6.81 -18.18 -15.62
N THR A 129 -7.46 -17.58 -14.64
CA THR A 129 -6.89 -16.61 -13.71
C THR A 129 -7.23 -17.01 -12.29
N CYS A 130 -6.34 -16.80 -11.32
CA CYS A 130 -6.63 -17.04 -9.91
C CYS A 130 -6.63 -15.72 -9.14
N LEU A 131 -7.75 -15.42 -8.49
CA LEU A 131 -7.85 -14.33 -7.54
C LEU A 131 -7.29 -14.81 -6.21
N GLN A 132 -6.31 -14.09 -5.68
CA GLN A 132 -5.75 -14.27 -4.34
C GLN A 132 -6.02 -13.02 -3.53
N ILE A 133 -6.50 -13.21 -2.30
CA ILE A 133 -6.92 -12.12 -1.44
C ILE A 133 -5.92 -11.98 -0.31
N TYR A 134 -5.54 -10.74 -0.03
CA TYR A 134 -4.64 -10.44 1.07
C TYR A 134 -5.20 -9.35 1.97
N GLU A 135 -4.72 -9.35 3.21
CA GLU A 135 -5.01 -8.31 4.19
C GLU A 135 -3.67 -7.75 4.65
N LEU A 136 -3.53 -6.43 4.68
CA LEU A 136 -2.32 -5.79 5.20
C LEU A 136 -2.72 -4.47 5.84
N HIS A 137 -2.53 -4.36 7.15
CA HIS A 137 -2.69 -3.11 7.87
C HIS A 137 -1.44 -2.25 7.74
N GLU A 138 -1.59 -0.96 8.04
CA GLU A 138 -0.47 -0.04 8.08
C GLU A 138 0.53 -0.48 9.18
N PRO A 139 1.84 -0.58 8.87
CA PRO A 139 2.83 -0.97 9.85
C PRO A 139 2.96 0.10 10.94
N VAL A 140 3.18 -0.36 12.17
CA VAL A 140 3.38 0.50 13.34
C VAL A 140 4.86 0.46 13.73
N VAL A 141 5.48 1.62 13.86
CA VAL A 141 6.88 1.78 14.25
C VAL A 141 6.94 2.37 15.66
N ASP A 142 7.69 1.71 16.53
CA ASP A 142 8.04 2.17 17.88
C ASP A 142 9.55 2.34 17.96
N VAL A 143 10.01 3.49 18.46
CA VAL A 143 11.43 3.78 18.63
C VAL A 143 11.67 4.04 20.11
N ARG A 144 12.63 3.31 20.68
CA ARG A 144 12.96 3.37 22.10
C ARG A 144 14.45 3.63 22.28
N GLU A 145 14.81 4.34 23.34
CA GLU A 145 16.21 4.50 23.72
C GLU A 145 16.81 3.16 24.16
N SER A 146 18.07 2.93 23.79
CA SER A 146 18.88 1.83 24.32
C SER A 146 19.53 2.24 25.66
N ASN A 147 20.28 1.33 26.27
CA ASN A 147 21.15 1.65 27.41
C ASN A 147 22.38 2.50 27.02
N SER A 148 22.62 2.69 25.72
CA SER A 148 23.70 3.50 25.15
C SER A 148 23.14 4.75 24.49
N THR A 149 23.82 5.89 24.66
CA THR A 149 23.42 7.20 24.13
C THR A 149 23.55 7.32 22.59
N GLU A 150 24.15 6.33 21.95
CA GLU A 150 24.36 6.27 20.48
C GLU A 150 23.61 5.10 19.84
N GLU A 151 22.67 4.49 20.56
CA GLU A 151 21.89 3.36 20.08
C GLU A 151 20.41 3.53 20.37
N TRP A 152 19.58 3.12 19.42
CA TRP A 152 18.14 3.06 19.57
C TRP A 152 17.63 1.66 19.24
N VAL A 153 16.58 1.24 19.92
CA VAL A 153 15.85 0.02 19.58
C VAL A 153 14.65 0.42 18.74
N VAL A 154 14.67 0.04 17.47
CA VAL A 154 13.55 0.24 16.56
C VAL A 154 12.76 -1.06 16.48
N SER A 155 11.47 -0.97 16.77
CA SER A 155 10.51 -2.04 16.57
C SER A 155 9.53 -1.66 15.47
N CYS A 156 9.33 -2.53 14.50
CA CYS A 156 8.22 -2.40 13.57
C CYS A 156 7.32 -3.62 13.63
N SER A 157 6.02 -3.39 13.77
CA SER A 157 4.99 -4.41 13.78
C SER A 157 4.02 -4.22 12.62
N ALA A 158 3.73 -5.29 11.89
CA ALA A 158 2.73 -5.28 10.83
C ALA A 158 1.81 -6.49 10.96
N THR A 159 0.51 -6.25 10.79
CA THR A 159 -0.51 -7.30 10.79
C THR A 159 -1.04 -7.51 9.39
N GLY A 160 -1.10 -8.77 8.95
CA GLY A 160 -1.63 -9.12 7.65
C GLY A 160 -1.94 -10.59 7.49
N ARG A 161 -2.50 -10.93 6.32
CA ARG A 161 -2.82 -12.29 5.90
C ARG A 161 -2.49 -12.46 4.42
N PRO A 162 -1.66 -13.45 4.02
CA PRO A 162 -0.78 -14.26 4.89
C PRO A 162 0.25 -13.40 5.65
N ALA A 163 1.09 -14.05 6.47
CA ALA A 163 2.07 -13.35 7.30
C ALA A 163 2.94 -12.36 6.50
N PRO A 164 2.97 -11.07 6.87
CA PRO A 164 3.71 -10.06 6.13
C PRO A 164 5.22 -10.20 6.33
N THR A 165 5.98 -9.81 5.31
CA THR A 165 7.42 -9.56 5.45
C THR A 165 7.62 -8.10 5.88
N VAL A 166 8.36 -7.90 6.98
CA VAL A 166 8.69 -6.59 7.53
C VAL A 166 10.15 -6.26 7.21
N THR A 167 10.40 -5.03 6.76
CA THR A 167 11.73 -4.52 6.43
C THR A 167 11.91 -3.14 7.04
N LEU A 168 12.99 -2.96 7.81
CA LEU A 168 13.40 -1.67 8.35
C LEU A 168 14.35 -0.98 7.38
N SER A 169 14.21 0.32 7.23
CA SER A 169 15.06 1.18 6.40
C SER A 169 15.47 2.43 7.17
N VAL A 170 16.61 3.02 6.81
CA VAL A 170 17.08 4.28 7.37
C VAL A 170 17.69 5.09 6.23
N SER A 171 17.43 6.39 6.22
CA SER A 171 17.81 7.27 5.10
C SER A 171 19.25 7.79 5.20
N GLN A 172 19.84 7.81 6.39
CA GLN A 172 21.19 8.31 6.65
C GLN A 172 22.26 7.22 6.45
N GLN A 173 23.34 7.56 5.74
CA GLN A 173 24.45 6.63 5.46
C GLN A 173 25.32 6.31 6.68
N ASP A 174 25.34 7.19 7.68
CA ASP A 174 26.12 7.01 8.92
C ASP A 174 25.42 6.09 9.94
N LEU A 175 24.18 5.67 9.66
CA LEU A 175 23.37 4.85 10.54
C LEU A 175 23.29 3.41 10.02
N SER A 176 23.33 2.44 10.94
CA SER A 176 23.23 1.04 10.56
C SER A 176 22.39 0.24 11.55
N PHE A 177 21.59 -0.67 11.00
CA PHE A 177 20.83 -1.63 11.78
C PHE A 177 21.66 -2.88 12.04
N SER A 178 21.61 -3.35 13.28
CA SER A 178 22.22 -4.60 13.73
C SER A 178 21.28 -5.35 14.68
N GLN A 179 21.65 -6.58 15.06
CA GLN A 179 20.92 -7.39 16.04
C GLN A 179 19.42 -7.58 15.71
N TYR A 180 19.12 -7.88 14.45
CA TYR A 180 17.75 -8.16 14.02
C TYR A 180 17.15 -9.34 14.78
N ASN A 181 15.94 -9.14 15.27
CA ASN A 181 15.10 -10.18 15.84
C ASN A 181 13.68 -10.03 15.28
N THR A 182 13.14 -11.12 14.72
CA THR A 182 11.80 -11.14 14.11
C THR A 182 10.96 -12.19 14.79
N VAL A 183 9.80 -11.77 15.28
CA VAL A 183 8.81 -12.64 15.92
C VAL A 183 7.52 -12.59 15.10
N SER A 184 6.88 -13.75 14.92
CA SER A 184 5.58 -13.87 14.24
C SER A 184 4.58 -14.53 15.18
N VAL A 185 3.40 -13.93 15.32
CA VAL A 185 2.31 -14.41 16.17
C VAL A 185 1.05 -14.54 15.32
N SER A 186 0.38 -15.70 15.40
CA SER A 186 -0.93 -15.90 14.78
C SER A 186 -2.03 -15.37 15.70
N ASN A 187 -2.92 -14.56 15.15
CA ASN A 187 -4.06 -13.99 15.85
C ASN A 187 -5.30 -14.89 15.75
N THR A 188 -6.27 -14.69 16.65
CA THR A 188 -7.53 -15.45 16.66
C THR A 188 -8.40 -15.20 15.43
N ASN A 189 -8.25 -14.04 14.78
CA ASN A 189 -8.94 -13.71 13.54
C ASN A 189 -8.29 -14.35 12.30
N ALA A 190 -7.27 -15.21 12.44
CA ALA A 190 -6.50 -15.85 11.35
C ALA A 190 -5.60 -14.89 10.52
N THR A 191 -5.31 -13.70 11.05
CA THR A 191 -4.18 -12.86 10.59
C THR A 191 -2.90 -13.22 11.35
N PHE A 192 -1.76 -12.73 10.88
CA PHE A 192 -0.48 -12.82 11.55
C PHE A 192 0.07 -11.43 11.83
N THR A 193 0.59 -11.24 13.03
CA THR A 193 1.36 -10.04 13.38
C THR A 193 2.83 -10.40 13.39
N VAL A 194 3.60 -9.75 12.53
CA VAL A 194 5.06 -9.90 12.46
C VAL A 194 5.69 -8.64 13.02
N THR A 195 6.54 -8.81 14.02
CA THR A 195 7.29 -7.73 14.67
C THR A 195 8.77 -7.97 14.46
N THR A 196 9.45 -7.01 13.82
CA THR A 196 10.89 -7.00 13.63
C THR A 196 11.49 -5.88 14.47
N THR A 197 12.39 -6.25 15.37
CA THR A 197 13.19 -5.33 16.18
C THR A 197 14.64 -5.33 15.71
N ALA A 198 15.28 -4.16 15.67
CA ALA A 198 16.70 -4.03 15.40
C ALA A 198 17.31 -2.88 16.22
N VAL A 199 18.61 -2.98 16.49
CA VAL A 199 19.39 -1.91 17.13
C VAL A 199 19.93 -1.01 16.02
N LEU A 200 19.57 0.27 16.06
CA LEU A 200 20.07 1.31 15.19
C LEU A 200 21.24 2.01 15.88
N SER A 201 22.45 1.88 15.33
CA SER A 201 23.65 2.52 15.86
C SER A 201 23.99 3.79 15.08
N GLY A 202 24.32 4.87 15.79
CA GLY A 202 24.98 6.05 15.23
C GLY A 202 24.75 7.36 15.98
N SER A 203 25.31 8.45 15.44
CA SER A 203 25.34 9.77 16.08
C SER A 203 23.94 10.40 16.23
N ARG A 204 23.68 10.97 17.41
CA ARG A 204 22.50 11.82 17.76
C ARG A 204 22.43 13.05 16.86
N LYS A 205 21.99 12.87 15.61
CA LYS A 205 21.65 13.96 14.70
C LYS A 205 20.15 14.18 14.80
N HIS A 206 19.76 15.39 15.21
CA HIS A 206 18.39 15.85 15.12
C HIS A 206 17.91 15.61 13.68
N SER A 207 16.84 14.82 13.49
CA SER A 207 16.25 14.41 12.21
C SER A 207 16.65 13.04 11.60
N THR A 208 16.89 12.01 12.40
CA THR A 208 16.97 10.62 11.87
C THR A 208 15.60 10.17 11.39
N GLN A 209 15.51 9.67 10.15
CA GLN A 209 14.27 9.14 9.58
C GLN A 209 14.40 7.62 9.42
N VAL A 210 13.55 6.91 10.15
CA VAL A 210 13.47 5.45 10.12
C VAL A 210 12.21 5.04 9.39
N GLY A 211 12.39 4.19 8.39
CA GLY A 211 11.30 3.58 7.64
C GLY A 211 11.01 2.17 8.11
N CYS A 212 9.75 1.82 8.05
CA CYS A 212 9.32 0.43 8.05
C CYS A 212 8.40 0.18 6.87
N ALA A 213 8.75 -0.82 6.07
CA ALA A 213 7.90 -1.34 5.02
C ALA A 213 7.41 -2.74 5.38
N ALA A 214 6.12 -2.99 5.14
CA ALA A 214 5.50 -4.29 5.25
C ALA A 214 4.91 -4.70 3.90
N ARG A 215 5.03 -5.98 3.54
CA ARG A 215 4.49 -6.53 2.28
C ARG A 215 3.92 -7.92 2.47
N VAL A 216 2.88 -8.24 1.70
CA VAL A 216 2.28 -9.57 1.66
C VAL A 216 2.38 -10.08 0.23
N LEU A 217 2.95 -11.28 0.05
CA LEU A 217 3.19 -11.88 -1.28
C LEU A 217 3.91 -10.91 -2.23
N SER A 218 3.38 -10.75 -3.44
CA SER A 218 3.85 -9.81 -4.47
C SER A 218 3.01 -8.52 -4.50
N ALA A 219 2.19 -8.27 -3.48
CA ALA A 219 1.42 -7.04 -3.38
C ALA A 219 2.34 -5.82 -3.16
N PRO A 220 1.87 -4.61 -3.48
CA PRO A 220 2.56 -3.38 -3.12
C PRO A 220 2.85 -3.33 -1.61
N HIS A 221 4.03 -2.83 -1.23
CA HIS A 221 4.37 -2.67 0.17
C HIS A 221 3.71 -1.41 0.75
N ARG A 222 3.39 -1.45 2.05
CA ARG A 222 3.01 -0.27 2.83
C ARG A 222 4.23 0.19 3.61
N GLU A 223 4.57 1.47 3.51
CA GLU A 223 5.73 2.05 4.19
C GLU A 223 5.30 3.21 5.09
N VAL A 224 5.87 3.25 6.29
CA VAL A 224 5.72 4.35 7.26
C VAL A 224 7.12 4.84 7.63
N MET A 225 7.28 6.16 7.65
CA MET A 225 8.51 6.83 8.04
C MET A 225 8.27 7.60 9.33
N VAL A 226 9.10 7.37 10.35
CA VAL A 226 9.06 8.09 11.63
C VAL A 226 10.35 8.87 11.83
N MET A 227 10.22 10.07 12.39
CA MET A 227 11.33 10.90 12.81
C MET A 227 11.68 10.60 14.26
N ILE A 228 12.96 10.31 14.52
CA ILE A 228 13.47 10.25 15.90
C ILE A 228 13.79 11.68 16.33
N SER A 229 12.98 12.22 17.24
CA SER A 229 13.23 13.48 17.94
C SER A 229 13.49 13.18 19.42
N ASP A 230 14.37 13.96 20.04
CA ASP A 230 14.77 13.85 21.45
C ASP A 230 13.77 14.50 22.42
N ASP A 231 12.50 14.65 22.01
CA ASP A 231 11.54 15.41 22.79
C ASP A 231 10.85 14.47 23.80
N ASP A 232 11.40 14.47 25.02
CA ASP A 232 10.67 14.20 26.27
C ASP A 232 9.50 15.19 26.38
N ASP A 233 8.46 15.04 25.55
CA ASP A 233 7.17 15.69 25.77
C ASP A 233 6.27 14.74 26.55
N ASP A 234 6.54 14.67 27.85
CA ASP A 234 5.56 14.32 28.89
C ASP A 234 4.43 15.37 28.86
N ASP A 235 3.53 15.29 27.88
CA ASP A 235 2.39 16.21 27.76
C ASP A 235 1.06 15.45 27.55
N ASP A 236 0.59 14.75 28.60
CA ASP A 236 -0.80 14.73 29.08
C ASP A 236 -0.82 13.92 30.41
N LEU A 237 -1.05 14.49 31.60
CA LEU A 237 -2.34 14.99 32.05
C LEU A 237 -2.15 15.77 33.37
N ASP A 238 -2.36 17.08 33.34
CA ASP A 238 -3.13 17.74 34.41
C ASP A 238 -3.72 19.08 33.94
N LYS A 239 -4.89 18.99 33.29
CA LYS A 239 -5.78 20.14 33.10
C LYS A 239 -6.39 20.54 34.45
N LYS A 240 -5.68 21.37 35.22
CA LYS A 240 -6.29 22.43 36.05
C LYS A 240 -5.26 23.40 36.61
N SER A 241 -5.08 24.56 35.98
CA SER A 241 -5.14 25.82 36.71
C SER A 241 -5.22 27.00 35.73
N GLY A 242 -6.30 27.75 35.83
CA GLY A 242 -6.51 28.94 35.03
C GLY A 242 -5.60 30.09 35.44
N SER A 243 -5.41 30.99 34.47
CA SER A 243 -5.13 32.42 34.66
C SER A 243 -3.81 32.77 35.36
N ASN A 244 -2.83 33.27 34.59
CA ASN A 244 -2.07 34.47 34.99
C ASN A 244 -1.32 35.23 33.88
N GLN A 245 -1.43 34.85 32.60
CA GLN A 245 -0.72 35.60 31.53
C GLN A 245 -1.41 36.90 31.11
N ARG A 246 -2.73 37.04 31.33
CA ARG A 246 -3.46 38.30 31.07
C ARG A 246 -3.14 39.40 32.08
N ASN A 247 -2.63 39.07 33.27
CA ASN A 247 -2.35 40.05 34.32
C ASN A 247 -1.01 40.79 34.15
N LEU A 248 -0.01 40.19 33.49
CA LEU A 248 1.29 40.86 33.30
C LEU A 248 1.21 41.96 32.24
N GLY A 249 0.54 41.70 31.10
CA GLY A 249 0.32 42.70 30.05
C GLY A 249 -0.56 43.86 30.50
N ILE A 250 -1.61 43.59 31.28
CA ILE A 250 -2.48 44.64 31.85
C ILE A 250 -1.73 45.48 32.88
N ARG A 251 -0.91 44.87 33.76
CA ARG A 251 -0.10 45.62 34.73
C ARG A 251 0.93 46.54 34.05
N ILE A 252 1.60 46.07 32.99
CA ILE A 252 2.56 46.88 32.23
C ILE A 252 1.85 48.04 31.50
N SER A 253 0.66 47.80 30.93
CA SER A 253 -0.15 48.82 30.27
C SER A 253 -0.67 49.90 31.23
N VAL A 254 -1.10 49.53 32.43
CA VAL A 254 -1.55 50.46 33.47
C VAL A 254 -0.38 51.30 34.02
N ILE A 255 0.80 50.69 34.19
CA ILE A 255 1.99 51.43 34.64
C ILE A 255 2.43 52.44 33.56
N LEU A 256 2.53 52.04 32.29
CA LEU A 256 2.89 52.93 31.19
C LEU A 256 1.91 54.10 31.04
N SER A 257 0.60 53.85 31.12
CA SER A 257 -0.40 54.91 31.02
C SER A 257 -0.35 55.89 32.20
N SER A 258 -0.09 55.42 33.43
CA SER A 258 0.06 56.29 34.59
C SER A 258 1.29 57.21 34.51
N VAL A 259 2.42 56.71 33.98
CA VAL A 259 3.64 57.49 33.80
C VAL A 259 3.45 58.57 32.74
N VAL A 260 2.79 58.25 31.62
CA VAL A 260 2.47 59.24 30.57
C VAL A 260 1.57 60.35 31.12
N LEU A 261 0.56 60.01 31.92
CA LEU A 261 -0.34 60.98 32.54
C LEU A 261 0.40 61.94 33.48
N VAL A 262 1.32 61.43 34.30
CA VAL A 262 2.14 62.25 35.21
C VAL A 262 3.05 63.20 34.42
N LEU A 263 3.67 62.73 33.34
CA LEU A 263 4.51 63.57 32.48
C LEU A 263 3.68 64.66 31.77
N CYS A 264 2.48 64.35 31.31
CA CYS A 264 1.58 65.33 30.71
C CYS A 264 1.14 66.40 31.72
N VAL A 265 0.81 66.02 32.96
CA VAL A 265 0.45 66.97 34.02
C VAL A 265 1.63 67.85 34.40
N ALA A 266 2.83 67.28 34.52
CA ALA A 266 4.05 68.04 34.79
C ALA A 266 4.35 69.05 33.66
N ALA A 267 4.20 68.65 32.39
CA ALA A 267 4.35 69.54 31.26
C ALA A 267 3.31 70.67 31.25
N LEU A 268 2.05 70.38 31.59
CA LEU A 268 1.00 71.40 31.70
C LEU A 268 1.27 72.39 32.85
N ILE A 269 1.77 71.92 33.99
CA ILE A 269 2.19 72.79 35.10
C ILE A 269 3.35 73.67 34.66
N PHE A 270 4.35 73.10 33.96
CA PHE A 270 5.51 73.85 33.47
C PHE A 270 5.12 74.90 32.43
N VAL A 271 4.22 74.55 31.50
CA VAL A 271 3.66 75.51 30.53
C VAL A 271 2.86 76.59 31.25
N ARG A 272 2.09 76.24 32.28
CA ARG A 272 1.33 77.22 33.07
C ARG A 272 2.26 78.17 33.83
N GLU A 273 3.34 77.68 34.44
CA GLU A 273 4.35 78.54 35.09
C GLU A 273 5.11 79.41 34.08
N LEU A 274 5.41 78.90 32.88
CA LEU A 274 6.01 79.70 31.81
C LEU A 274 5.07 80.81 31.34
N VAL A 275 3.76 80.52 31.20
CA VAL A 275 2.76 81.52 30.82
C VAL A 275 2.54 82.56 31.92
N VAL A 276 2.61 82.15 33.20
CA VAL A 276 2.49 83.08 34.35
C VAL A 276 3.75 83.94 34.52
N ASN A 277 4.94 83.44 34.16
CA ASN A 277 6.18 84.22 34.22
C ASN A 277 6.42 85.13 32.99
N TYR A 278 5.58 85.05 31.95
CA TYR A 278 5.72 85.84 30.71
C TYR A 278 4.59 86.86 30.49
N ASN A 279 3.76 87.11 31.50
CA ASN A 279 2.68 88.10 31.53
C ASN A 279 2.72 88.90 32.83
#